data_AF-A0A5B8U2X8-F1
#
_entry.id   AF-A0A5B8U2X8-F1
#
_cell.length_a   1.000
_cell.length_b   1.000
_cell.length_c   1.000
_cell.angle_alpha   90.00
_cell.angle_beta   90.00
_cell.angle_gamma   90.00
#
_symmetry.space_group_name_H-M   'P 1'
#
loop_
_entity.id
_entity.type
_entity.pdbx_description
1 polymer ?
#
loop_
_entity_poly.entity_id
_entity_poly.type
_entity_poly.pdbx_seq_one_letter_code
_entity_poly.pdbx_strand_id
1 'polypeptide(L)'
;MEGFGGMFGDPEELQRRMAEFAEQMQGQQRLAWADNAIGLAVQMTVAAVNRVNIQGTTQEQAEQIRAVMATVFPEAVTLVREARQGLQ
;
A
#
# COMPACT_ATOMS: atom_id res chain seq x y z
N MET A 1 10.96 17.48 51.11
CA MET A 1 9.88 17.63 50.10
C MET A 1 10.29 16.82 48.88
N GLU A 2 10.26 15.50 49.00
CA GLU A 2 10.28 14.57 47.87
C GLU A 2 8.83 14.42 47.40
N GLY A 3 8.54 14.60 46.11
CA GLY A 3 7.16 14.38 45.66
C GLY A 3 6.73 14.85 44.28
N PHE A 4 7.57 15.48 43.45
CA PHE A 4 7.12 15.93 42.12
C PHE A 4 8.10 15.71 40.96
N GLY A 5 9.21 15.00 41.19
CA GLY A 5 10.25 14.76 40.16
C GLY A 5 10.35 13.32 39.64
N GLY A 6 9.70 12.35 40.29
CA GLY A 6 9.83 10.91 39.95
C GLY A 6 8.62 10.28 39.25
N MET A 7 7.59 11.07 38.93
CA MET A 7 6.35 10.57 38.27
C MET A 7 6.40 10.74 36.74
N PHE A 8 7.29 11.58 36.24
CA PHE A 8 7.54 11.78 34.82
C PHE A 8 8.99 11.33 34.58
N GLY A 9 9.14 10.12 34.04
CA GLY A 9 10.46 9.52 33.77
C GLY A 9 11.38 10.47 33.02
N ASP A 10 12.69 10.31 33.24
CA ASP A 10 13.75 11.19 32.76
C ASP A 10 13.52 11.66 31.31
N PRO A 11 13.72 12.96 31.01
CA PRO A 11 13.44 13.54 29.70
C PRO A 11 14.16 12.82 28.55
N GLU A 12 15.33 12.22 28.81
CA GLU A 12 16.05 11.39 27.84
C GLU A 12 15.33 10.07 27.53
N GLU A 13 14.71 9.43 28.52
CA GLU A 13 13.99 8.17 28.30
C GLU A 13 12.66 8.42 27.57
N LEU A 14 12.00 9.54 27.86
CA LEU A 14 10.85 10.00 27.08
C LEU A 14 11.26 10.32 25.63
N GLN A 15 12.38 11.00 25.42
CA GLN A 15 12.91 11.30 24.09
C GLN A 15 13.26 10.01 23.32
N ARG A 16 13.87 9.02 23.99
CA ARG A 16 14.21 7.72 23.40
C ARG A 16 12.96 6.93 23.01
N ARG A 17 11.95 6.86 23.88
CA ARG A 17 10.66 6.22 23.55
C ARG A 17 9.92 6.95 22.43
N MET A 18 9.98 8.28 22.38
CA MET A 18 9.40 9.07 21.29
C MET A 18 10.12 8.83 19.96
N ALA A 19 11.44 8.66 19.97
CA ALA A 19 12.22 8.32 18.77
C ALA A 19 11.89 6.90 18.28
N GLU A 20 11.85 5.91 19.17
CA GLU A 20 11.45 4.53 18.85
C GLU A 20 9.99 4.46 18.35
N PHE A 21 9.09 5.24 18.96
CA PHE A 21 7.70 5.37 18.52
C PHE A 21 7.58 6.04 17.15
N ALA A 22 8.37 7.09 16.89
CA ALA A 22 8.40 7.76 15.59
C ALA A 22 8.92 6.83 14.47
N GLU A 23 9.93 6.01 14.75
CA GLU A 23 10.46 5.02 13.82
C GLU A 23 9.45 3.90 13.54
N GLN A 24 8.79 3.39 14.58
CA GLN A 24 7.72 2.40 14.44
C GLN A 24 6.53 2.94 13.63
N MET A 25 6.11 4.18 13.90
CA MET A 25 5.04 4.86 13.17
C MET A 25 5.39 5.07 11.70
N GLN A 26 6.62 5.46 11.39
CA GLN A 26 7.10 5.57 10.00
C GLN A 26 7.10 4.19 9.30
N GLY A 27 7.48 3.12 9.99
CA GLY A 27 7.43 1.75 9.46
C GLY A 27 6.02 1.27 9.15
N GLN A 28 5.06 1.50 10.06
CA GLN A 28 3.66 1.13 9.85
C GLN A 28 2.99 1.93 8.72
N GLN A 29 3.31 3.22 8.60
CA GLN A 29 2.82 4.04 7.48
C GLN A 29 3.35 3.52 6.14
N ARG A 30 4.61 3.09 6.05
CA ARG A 30 5.12 2.51 4.79
C ARG A 30 4.39 1.22 4.38
N LEU A 31 3.99 0.39 5.34
CA LEU A 31 3.27 -0.87 5.09
C LEU A 31 1.80 -0.65 4.70
N ALA A 32 1.05 0.14 5.49
CA ALA A 32 -0.36 0.40 5.23
C ALA A 32 -0.61 1.06 3.86
N TRP A 33 0.34 1.85 3.38
CA TRP A 33 0.24 2.51 2.07
C TRP A 33 0.60 1.58 0.90
N ALA A 34 1.48 0.59 1.12
CA ALA A 34 1.77 -0.43 0.10
C ALA A 34 0.53 -1.27 -0.22
N ASP A 35 -0.26 -1.62 0.80
CA ASP A 35 -1.51 -2.37 0.64
C ASP A 35 -2.56 -1.55 -0.14
N ASN A 36 -2.68 -0.25 0.14
CA ASN A 36 -3.57 0.64 -0.59
C ASN A 36 -3.16 0.82 -2.07
N ALA A 37 -1.86 0.88 -2.34
CA ALA A 37 -1.30 1.00 -3.69
C ALA A 37 -1.57 -0.26 -4.54
N ILE A 38 -1.32 -1.45 -3.99
CA ILE A 38 -1.65 -2.70 -4.66
C ILE A 38 -3.16 -2.81 -4.89
N GLY A 39 -3.97 -2.43 -3.89
CA GLY A 39 -5.42 -2.36 -4.01
C GLY A 39 -5.88 -1.48 -5.18
N LEU A 40 -5.26 -0.31 -5.38
CA LEU A 40 -5.55 0.57 -6.51
C LEU A 40 -5.23 -0.08 -7.85
N ALA A 41 -4.06 -0.73 -7.99
CA ALA A 41 -3.69 -1.43 -9.21
C ALA A 41 -4.66 -2.57 -9.56
N VAL A 42 -5.15 -3.31 -8.55
CA VAL A 42 -6.19 -4.33 -8.71
C VAL A 42 -7.50 -3.71 -9.18
N GLN A 43 -7.96 -2.62 -8.55
CA GLN A 43 -9.19 -1.92 -8.95
C GLN A 43 -9.13 -1.43 -10.40
N MET A 44 -8.00 -0.86 -10.82
CA MET A 44 -7.78 -0.45 -12.22
C MET A 44 -7.88 -1.64 -13.18
N THR A 45 -7.28 -2.77 -12.82
CA THR A 45 -7.33 -4.00 -13.63
C THR A 45 -8.75 -4.55 -13.77
N VAL A 46 -9.52 -4.59 -12.67
CA VAL A 46 -10.92 -5.02 -12.68
C VAL A 46 -11.78 -4.10 -13.54
N ALA A 47 -11.59 -2.78 -13.41
CA ALA A 47 -12.29 -1.80 -14.24
C ALA A 47 -12.00 -1.98 -15.73
N ALA A 48 -10.75 -2.33 -16.08
CA ALA A 48 -10.37 -2.61 -17.47
C ALA A 48 -11.04 -3.88 -17.99
N VAL A 49 -11.00 -4.99 -17.24
CA VAL A 49 -11.66 -6.26 -17.60
C VAL A 49 -13.16 -6.05 -17.85
N ASN A 50 -13.83 -5.27 -16.99
CA ASN A 50 -15.25 -4.98 -17.13
C ASN A 50 -15.63 -4.16 -18.37
N ARG A 51 -14.66 -3.55 -19.07
CA ARG A 51 -14.90 -2.82 -20.32
C ARG A 51 -14.65 -3.66 -21.57
N VAL A 52 -14.01 -4.82 -21.44
CA VAL A 52 -13.73 -5.68 -22.58
C VAL A 52 -14.98 -6.50 -22.91
N ASN A 53 -15.31 -6.57 -24.19
CA ASN A 53 -16.37 -7.44 -24.67
C ASN A 53 -15.82 -8.87 -24.83
N ILE A 54 -16.18 -9.75 -23.89
CA ILE A 54 -15.69 -11.12 -23.81
C ILE A 54 -16.80 -12.05 -24.31
N GLN A 55 -16.46 -12.95 -25.23
CA GLN A 55 -17.43 -13.83 -25.91
C GLN A 55 -16.90 -15.26 -26.03
N GLY A 56 -17.80 -16.22 -26.27
CA GLY A 56 -17.48 -17.63 -26.43
C GLY A 56 -17.85 -18.49 -25.22
N THR A 57 -17.30 -19.69 -25.17
CA THR A 57 -17.45 -20.66 -24.08
C THR A 57 -16.73 -20.20 -22.82
N THR A 58 -17.11 -20.72 -21.65
CA THR A 58 -16.48 -20.38 -20.36
C THR A 58 -14.95 -20.49 -20.39
N GLN A 59 -14.41 -21.49 -21.08
CA GLN A 59 -12.96 -21.68 -21.23
C GLN A 59 -12.33 -20.53 -22.00
N GLU A 60 -12.89 -20.17 -23.16
CA GLU A 60 -12.41 -19.07 -24.01
C GLU A 60 -12.54 -17.72 -23.31
N GLN A 61 -13.61 -17.51 -22.53
CA GLN A 61 -13.78 -16.31 -21.73
C GLN A 61 -12.70 -16.19 -20.65
N ALA A 62 -12.36 -17.30 -19.98
CA ALA A 62 -11.30 -17.33 -18.96
C ALA A 62 -9.91 -17.02 -19.57
N GLU A 63 -9.64 -17.52 -20.77
CA GLU A 63 -8.40 -17.21 -21.50
C GLU A 63 -8.31 -15.73 -21.89
N GLN A 64 -9.41 -15.15 -22.37
CA GLN A 64 -9.50 -13.72 -22.68
C GLN A 64 -9.30 -12.84 -21.44
N ILE A 65 -9.93 -13.16 -20.31
CA ILE A 65 -9.72 -12.43 -19.04
C ILE A 65 -8.25 -12.52 -18.62
N ARG A 66 -7.65 -13.71 -18.69
CA ARG A 66 -6.24 -13.90 -18.35
C ARG A 66 -5.31 -13.06 -19.22
N ALA A 67 -5.59 -12.97 -20.52
CA ALA A 67 -4.83 -12.14 -21.45
C ALA A 67 -4.91 -10.65 -21.07
N VAL A 68 -6.11 -10.15 -20.76
CA VAL A 68 -6.30 -8.76 -20.31
C VAL A 68 -5.54 -8.49 -19.01
N MET A 69 -5.66 -9.39 -18.03
CA MET A 69 -4.96 -9.25 -16.75
C MET A 69 -3.43 -9.27 -16.92
N ALA A 70 -2.90 -10.12 -17.81
CA ALA A 70 -1.47 -10.23 -18.06
C ALA A 70 -0.85 -8.94 -18.63
N THR A 71 -1.63 -8.13 -19.34
CA THR A 71 -1.20 -6.83 -19.87
C THR A 71 -1.46 -5.71 -18.88
N VAL A 72 -2.68 -5.59 -18.36
CA VAL A 72 -3.10 -4.39 -17.61
C VAL A 72 -2.54 -4.36 -16.18
N PHE A 73 -2.46 -5.51 -15.50
CA PHE A 73 -2.04 -5.53 -14.10
C PHE A 73 -0.57 -5.09 -13.90
N PRO A 74 0.41 -5.58 -14.68
CA PRO A 74 1.80 -5.10 -14.57
C PRO A 74 1.95 -3.60 -14.87
N GLU A 75 1.19 -3.07 -15.82
CA GLU A 75 1.21 -1.64 -16.16
C GLU A 75 0.62 -0.80 -15.02
N ALA A 76 -0.52 -1.21 -14.46
CA ALA A 76 -1.14 -0.53 -13.32
C ALA A 76 -0.20 -0.55 -12.10
N VAL A 77 0.50 -1.66 -11.84
CA VAL A 77 1.51 -1.75 -10.77
C VAL A 77 2.68 -0.80 -11.03
N THR A 78 3.16 -0.73 -12.27
CA THR A 78 4.26 0.18 -12.66
C THR A 78 3.85 1.63 -12.44
N LEU A 79 2.67 2.03 -12.93
CA LEU A 79 2.15 3.38 -12.78
C LEU A 79 2.02 3.80 -11.30
N VAL A 80 1.50 2.91 -10.46
CA VAL A 80 1.37 3.18 -9.01
C VAL A 80 2.76 3.29 -8.34
N ARG A 81 3.75 2.51 -8.80
CA ARG A 81 5.14 2.60 -8.32
C ARG A 81 5.82 3.89 -8.73
N GLU A 82 5.61 4.35 -9.96
CA GLU A 82 6.17 5.61 -10.48
C GLU A 82 5.55 6.83 -9.78
N ALA A 83 4.22 6.83 -9.61
CA ALA A 83 3.52 7.87 -8.85
C ALA A 83 4.07 8.00 -7.41
N ARG A 84 4.49 6.88 -6.81
CA ARG A 84 5.17 6.88 -5.49
C ARG A 84 6.56 7.51 -5.55
N GLN A 85 7.36 7.20 -6.56
CA GLN A 85 8.73 7.74 -6.68
C GLN A 85 8.71 9.26 -6.89
N GLY A 86 7.70 9.79 -7.59
CA GLY A 86 7.54 11.24 -7.77
C GLY A 86 7.08 12.02 -6.52
N LEU A 87 6.64 11.32 -5.46
CA LEU A 87 6.20 11.93 -4.19
C LEU A 87 7.31 11.94 -3.11
N GLN A 88 8.47 11.32 -3.35
CA GLN A 88 9.63 11.27 -2.44
C GLN A 88 10.67 12.33 -2.78
#